data_AF-A0AAJ3NLN0-F1
#
_entry.id   AF-A0AAJ3NLN0-F1
#
_cell.length_a   1.000
_cell.length_b   1.000
_cell.length_c   1.000
_cell.angle_alpha   90.00
_cell.angle_beta   90.00
_cell.angle_gamma   90.00
#
_symmetry.space_group_name_H-M   'P 1'
#
loop_
_entity.id
_entity.type
_entity.pdbx_description
1 polymer ?
#
loop_
_entity_poly.entity_id
_entity_poly.type
_entity_poly.pdbx_seq_one_letter_code
_entity_poly.pdbx_strand_id
1 'polypeptide(L)'
;MRNDRGINRWELVTCGIQGHVTYAPDDTALADRLSGNTGLGEVWRCLRCGEFTLGEPEGRGQADDAPMILRGKALRQAIILRALAVERLFRAVAIALAAYAVWKFRGARGAIQATLDRDLPVFRAAGFRVDQMTIVHELEKALAARPSTLALLTAMLAAYALIEVVEAVGLWLLKRWGEYFAVVATSVFLPLELHDLAKGITMTRLVTFTINVAAVVYLLVSKRLFGLRGGRKAYDAERRGEQLLDVERAAARA
;
A
#
# COMPACT_ATOMS: atom_id res chain seq x y z
N MET A 1 13.87 35.40 -12.08
CA MET A 1 14.56 34.22 -11.52
C MET A 1 13.64 33.55 -10.52
N ARG A 2 13.03 32.42 -10.88
CA ARG A 2 12.03 31.74 -10.03
C ARG A 2 12.74 31.00 -8.90
N ASN A 3 12.45 31.39 -7.66
CA ASN A 3 13.04 30.86 -6.43
C ASN A 3 12.36 29.51 -6.06
N ASP A 4 12.54 28.48 -6.88
CA ASP A 4 11.98 27.13 -6.64
C ASP A 4 12.99 26.17 -5.99
N ARG A 5 14.16 26.66 -5.53
CA ARG A 5 15.23 25.84 -4.92
C ARG A 5 14.79 25.10 -3.65
N GLY A 6 13.63 25.43 -3.08
CA GLY A 6 13.07 24.75 -1.90
C GLY A 6 12.22 23.50 -2.17
N ILE A 7 11.85 23.19 -3.43
CA ILE A 7 10.77 22.20 -3.71
C ILE A 7 11.30 20.79 -4.08
N ASN A 8 12.56 20.67 -4.51
CA ASN A 8 13.10 19.43 -5.09
C ASN A 8 13.73 18.43 -4.09
N ARG A 9 13.53 18.56 -2.78
CA ARG A 9 14.24 17.72 -1.77
C ARG A 9 14.09 16.21 -2.03
N TRP A 10 12.88 15.76 -2.39
CA TRP A 10 12.64 14.34 -2.70
C TRP A 10 13.23 13.91 -4.03
N GLU A 11 13.28 14.81 -5.01
CA GLU A 11 13.86 14.54 -6.34
C GLU A 11 15.37 14.37 -6.22
N LEU A 12 16.03 15.23 -5.45
CA LEU A 12 17.46 15.16 -5.16
C LEU A 12 17.83 13.87 -4.41
N VAL A 13 17.10 13.54 -3.34
CA VAL A 13 17.32 12.27 -2.61
C VAL A 13 17.15 11.07 -3.53
N THR A 14 16.14 11.09 -4.39
CA THR A 14 15.90 9.97 -5.31
C THR A 14 17.00 9.89 -6.38
N CYS A 15 17.48 11.02 -6.92
CA CYS A 15 18.60 11.04 -7.84
C CYS A 15 19.91 10.60 -7.18
N GLY A 16 20.15 10.95 -5.91
CA GLY A 16 21.32 10.48 -5.17
C GLY A 16 21.33 8.96 -4.93
N ILE A 17 20.17 8.30 -4.94
CA ILE A 17 20.06 6.84 -4.75
C ILE A 17 19.96 6.09 -6.09
N GLN A 18 19.21 6.61 -7.05
CA GLN A 18 18.86 5.91 -8.30
C GLN A 18 19.63 6.42 -9.52
N GLY A 19 20.40 7.49 -9.39
CA GLY A 19 21.00 8.18 -10.51
C GLY A 19 20.11 9.27 -11.12
N HIS A 20 20.72 10.06 -11.99
CA HIS A 20 20.05 11.09 -12.76
C HIS A 20 19.48 10.50 -14.04
N VAL A 21 18.42 11.11 -14.58
CA VAL A 21 17.79 10.65 -15.82
C VAL A 21 17.87 11.77 -16.84
N THR A 22 18.62 11.56 -17.91
CA THR A 22 18.86 12.53 -18.98
C THR A 22 18.32 12.01 -20.30
N TYR A 23 17.85 12.92 -21.15
CA TYR A 23 17.26 12.57 -22.44
C TYR A 23 17.53 13.68 -23.45
N ALA A 24 17.90 13.30 -24.67
CA ALA A 24 18.13 14.19 -25.80
C ALA A 24 16.95 14.15 -26.79
N PRO A 25 16.12 15.21 -26.82
CA PRO A 25 15.06 15.35 -27.82
C PRO A 25 15.61 15.54 -29.23
N ASP A 26 14.91 15.04 -30.24
CA ASP A 26 15.20 15.33 -31.65
C ASP A 26 14.90 16.78 -32.04
N ASP A 27 14.05 17.46 -31.26
CA ASP A 27 13.79 18.90 -31.38
C ASP A 27 14.99 19.69 -30.87
N THR A 28 15.74 20.32 -31.78
CA THR A 28 16.98 21.04 -31.47
C THR A 28 16.76 22.21 -30.53
N ALA A 29 15.65 22.95 -30.67
CA ALA A 29 15.34 24.07 -29.79
C ALA A 29 15.08 23.62 -28.34
N LEU A 30 14.53 22.42 -28.17
CA LEU A 30 14.32 21.82 -26.86
C LEU A 30 15.60 21.18 -26.31
N ALA A 31 16.40 20.53 -27.16
CA ALA A 31 17.68 19.93 -26.80
C ALA A 31 18.65 21.01 -26.28
N ASP A 32 18.77 22.15 -26.95
CA ASP A 32 19.66 23.25 -26.56
C ASP A 32 19.31 23.85 -25.19
N ARG A 33 18.05 23.71 -24.74
CA ARG A 33 17.63 24.14 -23.39
C ARG A 33 17.94 23.11 -22.31
N LEU A 34 18.13 21.86 -22.70
CA LEU A 34 18.39 20.73 -21.81
C LEU A 34 19.85 20.31 -21.80
N SER A 35 20.64 20.74 -22.77
CA SER A 35 22.07 20.46 -22.84
C SER A 35 22.90 21.73 -22.65
N GLY A 36 24.19 21.53 -22.47
CA GLY A 36 25.18 22.59 -22.43
C GLY A 36 26.57 22.00 -22.53
N ASN A 37 27.57 22.86 -22.70
CA ASN A 37 28.96 22.42 -22.68
C ASN A 37 29.71 23.14 -21.54
N THR A 38 30.55 22.39 -20.84
CA THR A 38 31.39 22.87 -19.76
C THR A 38 32.85 22.57 -20.10
N GLY A 39 33.80 23.14 -19.34
CA GLY A 39 35.21 22.80 -19.50
C GLY A 39 35.54 21.32 -19.26
N LEU A 40 34.61 20.55 -18.68
CA LEU A 40 34.73 19.12 -18.43
C LEU A 40 34.03 18.24 -19.47
N GLY A 41 33.29 18.85 -20.42
CA GLY A 41 32.50 18.15 -21.43
C GLY A 41 31.03 18.52 -21.41
N GLU A 42 30.25 17.75 -22.15
CA GLU A 42 28.81 17.94 -22.30
C GLU A 42 28.08 17.70 -20.96
N VAL A 43 27.05 18.51 -20.72
CA VAL A 43 26.13 18.36 -19.61
C VAL A 43 24.71 18.27 -20.09
N TRP A 44 23.91 17.45 -19.42
CA TRP A 44 22.48 17.30 -19.68
C TRP A 44 21.68 17.52 -18.41
N ARG A 45 20.52 18.16 -18.55
CA ARG A 45 19.64 18.49 -17.45
C ARG A 45 18.80 17.28 -17.09
N CYS A 46 18.90 16.83 -15.84
CA CYS A 46 18.12 15.72 -15.33
C CYS A 46 16.62 16.05 -15.36
N LEU A 47 15.83 15.20 -16.01
CA LEU A 47 14.37 15.35 -16.13
C LEU A 47 13.64 15.24 -14.78
N ARG A 48 14.28 14.65 -13.77
CA ARG A 48 13.74 14.49 -12.41
C ARG A 48 14.02 15.70 -11.52
N CYS A 49 15.29 15.99 -11.23
CA CYS A 49 15.68 17.04 -10.28
C CYS A 49 15.93 18.41 -10.94
N GLY A 50 16.02 18.47 -12.27
CA GLY A 50 16.27 19.69 -13.04
C GLY A 50 17.70 20.22 -12.96
N GLU A 51 18.63 19.46 -12.42
CA GLU A 51 20.05 19.80 -12.29
C GLU A 51 20.87 19.27 -13.47
N PHE A 52 21.93 19.98 -13.86
CA PHE A 52 22.80 19.57 -14.96
C PHE A 52 23.82 18.53 -14.48
N THR A 53 23.95 17.44 -15.23
CA THR A 53 24.84 16.32 -14.94
C THR A 53 25.80 16.12 -16.09
N LEU A 54 27.07 15.86 -15.78
CA LEU A 54 28.13 15.62 -16.76
C LEU A 54 27.94 14.27 -17.46
N GLY A 55 28.24 14.23 -18.76
CA GLY A 55 28.23 13.03 -19.58
C GLY A 55 27.14 13.02 -20.64
N GLU A 56 27.19 12.02 -21.52
CA GLU A 56 26.21 11.80 -22.59
C GLU A 56 24.80 11.50 -22.03
N PRO A 57 23.74 11.80 -22.80
CA PRO A 57 22.37 11.57 -22.36
C PRO A 57 22.05 10.06 -22.33
N GLU A 58 21.33 9.60 -21.31
CA GLU A 58 20.96 8.17 -21.16
C GLU A 58 20.02 7.68 -22.28
N GLY A 59 19.26 8.58 -22.91
CA GLY A 59 18.36 8.25 -24.01
C GLY A 59 18.24 9.39 -25.02
N ARG A 60 17.76 9.06 -26.22
CA ARG A 60 17.55 10.01 -27.32
C ARG A 60 16.29 9.65 -28.11
N GLY A 61 15.64 10.64 -28.71
CA GLY A 61 14.53 10.46 -29.65
C GLY A 61 13.50 11.57 -29.59
N GLN A 62 12.26 11.30 -30.04
CA GLN A 62 11.19 12.28 -29.98
C GLN A 62 10.81 12.57 -28.54
N ALA A 63 10.56 13.83 -28.19
CA ALA A 63 10.24 14.18 -26.81
C ALA A 63 8.93 13.53 -26.29
N ASP A 64 8.07 12.97 -27.15
CA ASP A 64 6.91 12.19 -26.74
C ASP A 64 7.27 10.74 -26.32
N ASP A 65 8.43 10.24 -26.75
CA ASP A 65 8.97 8.93 -26.39
C ASP A 65 9.85 8.98 -25.13
N ALA A 66 10.03 10.17 -24.55
CA ALA A 66 10.82 10.35 -23.34
C ALA A 66 10.22 9.56 -22.14
N PRO A 67 11.07 8.98 -21.27
CA PRO A 67 10.60 8.18 -20.16
C PRO A 67 9.74 9.01 -19.20
N MET A 68 8.57 8.48 -18.83
CA MET A 68 7.71 9.14 -17.86
C MET A 68 8.29 9.04 -16.44
N ILE A 69 8.80 10.15 -15.94
CA ILE A 69 9.40 10.23 -14.60
C ILE A 69 8.44 10.90 -13.63
N LEU A 70 8.31 10.34 -12.43
CA LEU A 70 7.52 10.94 -11.35
C LEU A 70 8.30 12.12 -10.75
N ARG A 71 7.67 13.29 -10.74
CA ARG A 71 8.22 14.53 -10.21
C ARG A 71 7.26 15.19 -9.22
N GLY A 72 7.75 16.09 -8.37
CA GLY A 72 6.92 16.98 -7.56
C GLY A 72 5.96 16.27 -6.62
N LYS A 73 4.66 16.60 -6.74
CA LYS A 73 3.60 16.03 -5.90
C LYS A 73 3.42 14.53 -6.15
N ALA A 74 3.52 14.10 -7.41
CA ALA A 74 3.37 12.70 -7.78
C ALA A 74 4.47 11.81 -7.17
N LEU A 75 5.73 12.29 -7.13
CA LEU A 75 6.84 11.57 -6.49
C LEU A 75 6.63 11.45 -4.97
N ARG A 76 6.25 12.53 -4.31
CA ARG A 76 5.98 12.53 -2.86
C ARG A 76 4.85 11.57 -2.50
N GLN A 77 3.75 11.63 -3.26
CA GLN A 77 2.63 10.70 -3.08
C GLN A 77 3.07 9.25 -3.30
N ALA A 78 3.89 8.97 -4.31
CA ALA A 78 4.43 7.63 -4.54
C ALA A 78 5.25 7.11 -3.34
N ILE A 79 6.11 7.96 -2.75
CA ILE A 79 6.89 7.61 -1.57
C ILE A 79 5.98 7.35 -0.36
N ILE A 80 4.99 8.22 -0.11
CA ILE A 80 4.03 8.05 1.00
C ILE A 80 3.25 6.74 0.83
N LEU A 81 2.79 6.44 -0.38
CA LEU A 81 2.06 5.20 -0.67
C LEU A 81 2.93 3.95 -0.47
N ARG A 82 4.21 4.02 -0.82
CA ARG A 82 5.16 2.92 -0.54
C ARG A 82 5.43 2.74 0.95
N ALA A 83 5.53 3.83 1.72
CA ALA A 83 5.66 3.75 3.17
C ALA A 83 4.42 3.10 3.81
N LEU A 84 3.22 3.49 3.35
CA LEU A 84 1.97 2.87 3.78
C LEU A 84 1.89 1.38 3.39
N ALA A 85 2.38 1.02 2.20
CA ALA A 85 2.46 -0.37 1.77
C ALA A 85 3.35 -1.22 2.71
N VAL A 86 4.48 -0.66 3.15
CA VAL A 86 5.38 -1.33 4.10
C VAL A 86 4.69 -1.51 5.45
N GLU A 87 4.01 -0.49 5.98
CA GLU A 87 3.24 -0.60 7.22
C GLU A 87 2.19 -1.71 7.15
N ARG A 88 1.42 -1.78 6.05
CA ARG A 88 0.44 -2.85 5.84
C ARG A 88 1.07 -4.22 5.77
N LEU A 89 2.24 -4.34 5.14
CA LEU A 89 2.96 -5.62 5.10
C LEU A 89 3.38 -6.06 6.50
N PHE A 90 3.88 -5.16 7.34
CA PHE A 90 4.18 -5.45 8.74
C PHE A 90 2.93 -5.93 9.50
N ARG A 91 1.80 -5.24 9.32
CA ARG A 91 0.53 -5.63 9.92
C ARG A 91 0.08 -7.02 9.44
N ALA A 92 0.19 -7.30 8.14
CA ALA A 92 -0.14 -8.60 7.57
C ALA A 92 0.71 -9.73 8.16
N VAL A 93 2.01 -9.50 8.33
CA VAL A 93 2.92 -10.44 9.01
C VAL A 93 2.48 -10.67 10.46
N ALA A 94 2.15 -9.63 11.21
CA ALA A 94 1.67 -9.77 12.59
C ALA A 94 0.38 -10.60 12.67
N ILE A 95 -0.58 -10.36 11.77
CA ILE A 95 -1.83 -11.13 11.69
C ILE A 95 -1.55 -12.58 11.28
N ALA A 96 -0.64 -12.81 10.32
CA ALA A 96 -0.26 -14.16 9.90
C ALA A 96 0.40 -14.94 11.05
N LEU A 97 1.25 -14.29 11.84
CA LEU A 97 1.84 -14.88 13.05
C LEU A 97 0.76 -15.23 14.09
N ALA A 98 -0.22 -14.35 14.29
CA ALA A 98 -1.37 -14.64 15.16
C ALA A 98 -2.19 -15.84 14.65
N ALA A 99 -2.46 -15.90 13.33
CA ALA A 99 -3.16 -17.02 12.70
C ALA A 99 -2.40 -18.34 12.90
N TYR A 100 -1.08 -18.30 12.70
CA TYR A 100 -0.19 -19.45 12.92
C TYR A 100 -0.19 -19.88 14.39
N ALA A 101 -0.13 -18.95 15.34
CA ALA A 101 -0.20 -19.26 16.77
C ALA A 101 -1.51 -19.95 17.14
N VAL A 102 -2.66 -19.44 16.66
CA VAL A 102 -3.97 -20.06 16.89
C VAL A 102 -4.06 -21.45 16.24
N TRP A 103 -3.55 -21.59 15.02
CA TRP A 103 -3.52 -22.88 14.32
C TRP A 103 -2.65 -23.91 15.03
N LYS A 104 -1.45 -23.51 15.49
CA LYS A 104 -0.53 -24.35 16.25
C LYS A 104 -1.15 -24.76 17.59
N PHE A 105 -1.78 -23.82 18.29
CA PHE A 105 -2.50 -24.08 19.54
C PHE A 105 -3.65 -25.07 19.34
N ARG A 106 -4.44 -24.92 18.26
CA ARG A 106 -5.48 -25.88 17.86
C ARG A 106 -4.90 -27.28 17.62
N GLY A 107 -3.76 -27.39 16.93
CA GLY A 107 -3.11 -28.68 16.67
C GLY A 107 -2.54 -29.33 17.93
N ALA A 108 -2.00 -28.54 18.85
CA ALA A 108 -1.42 -29.02 20.11
C ALA A 108 -2.47 -29.36 21.18
N ARG A 109 -3.69 -28.84 21.05
CA ARG A 109 -4.80 -29.01 22.01
C ARG A 109 -5.09 -30.47 22.37
N GLY A 110 -5.11 -31.37 21.38
CA GLY A 110 -5.36 -32.79 21.61
C GLY A 110 -4.25 -33.48 22.42
N ALA A 111 -3.00 -33.10 22.19
CA ALA A 111 -1.86 -33.60 22.96
C ALA A 111 -1.84 -33.00 24.37
N ILE A 112 -2.15 -31.71 24.50
CA ILE A 112 -2.18 -30.98 25.78
C ILE A 112 -3.32 -31.51 26.66
N GLN A 113 -4.53 -31.74 26.12
CA GLN A 113 -5.63 -32.36 26.87
C GLN A 113 -5.28 -33.79 27.31
N ALA A 114 -4.67 -34.60 26.43
CA ALA A 114 -4.29 -35.97 26.79
C ALA A 114 -3.24 -36.04 27.91
N THR A 115 -2.31 -35.08 27.98
CA THR A 115 -1.33 -34.96 29.06
C THR A 115 -1.96 -34.39 30.34
N LEU A 116 -2.79 -33.35 30.23
CA LEU A 116 -3.50 -32.80 31.40
C LEU A 116 -4.41 -33.84 32.03
N ASP A 117 -5.25 -34.54 31.27
CA ASP A 117 -6.17 -35.56 31.80
C ASP A 117 -5.43 -36.74 32.45
N ARG A 118 -4.21 -37.04 31.98
CA ARG A 118 -3.37 -38.12 32.54
C ARG A 118 -2.66 -37.70 33.83
N ASP A 119 -2.15 -36.48 33.90
CA ASP A 119 -1.24 -36.06 34.97
C ASP A 119 -1.95 -35.27 36.07
N LEU A 120 -3.04 -34.55 35.78
CA LEU A 120 -3.88 -33.85 36.78
C LEU A 120 -4.32 -34.72 37.95
N PRO A 121 -4.79 -35.98 37.74
CA PRO A 121 -5.19 -36.84 38.85
C PRO A 121 -4.04 -37.14 39.81
N VAL A 122 -2.81 -37.25 39.29
CA VAL A 122 -1.60 -37.53 40.08
C VAL A 122 -1.20 -36.32 40.92
N PHE A 123 -1.26 -35.11 40.35
CA PHE A 123 -0.98 -33.87 41.11
C PHE A 123 -2.06 -33.57 42.16
N ARG A 124 -3.33 -33.88 41.87
CA ARG A 124 -4.43 -33.75 42.82
C ARG A 124 -4.32 -34.76 43.97
N ALA A 125 -3.87 -35.99 43.68
CA ALA A 125 -3.57 -37.00 44.69
C ALA A 125 -2.35 -36.64 45.56
N ALA A 126 -1.40 -35.84 45.02
CA ALA A 126 -0.24 -35.34 45.75
C ALA A 126 -0.52 -34.11 46.64
N GLY A 127 -1.78 -33.65 46.76
CA GLY A 127 -2.18 -32.59 47.69
C GLY A 127 -2.01 -31.16 47.20
N PHE A 128 -1.65 -30.95 45.93
CA PHE A 128 -1.63 -29.61 45.33
C PHE A 128 -3.06 -29.15 45.01
N ARG A 129 -3.47 -27.97 45.52
CA ARG A 129 -4.74 -27.33 45.17
C ARG A 129 -4.63 -26.66 43.79
N VAL A 130 -4.54 -27.46 42.75
CA VAL A 130 -4.38 -27.03 41.35
C VAL A 130 -5.53 -26.10 40.92
N ASP A 131 -6.71 -26.28 41.51
CA ASP A 131 -7.95 -25.55 41.24
C ASP A 131 -7.88 -24.03 41.55
N GLN A 132 -6.89 -23.58 42.33
CA GLN A 132 -6.71 -22.16 42.69
C GLN A 132 -5.71 -21.41 41.78
N MET A 133 -5.05 -22.10 40.85
CA MET A 133 -4.06 -21.46 39.97
C MET A 133 -4.74 -20.86 38.74
N THR A 134 -4.73 -19.53 38.62
CA THR A 134 -5.30 -18.76 37.50
C THR A 134 -4.82 -19.25 36.14
N ILE A 135 -3.58 -19.74 36.05
CA ILE A 135 -2.98 -20.27 34.83
C ILE A 135 -3.69 -21.54 34.34
N VAL A 136 -4.13 -22.41 35.25
CA VAL A 136 -4.84 -23.65 34.89
C VAL A 136 -6.26 -23.33 34.42
N HIS A 137 -6.93 -22.38 35.08
CA HIS A 137 -8.28 -21.96 34.69
C HIS A 137 -8.32 -21.25 33.34
N GLU A 138 -7.37 -20.34 33.07
CA GLU A 138 -7.24 -19.71 31.75
C GLU A 138 -6.84 -20.71 30.66
N LEU A 139 -6.02 -21.71 31.00
CA LEU A 139 -5.66 -22.80 30.09
C LEU A 139 -6.87 -23.69 29.79
N GLU A 140 -7.65 -24.10 30.80
CA GLU A 140 -8.90 -24.86 30.61
C GLU A 140 -9.92 -24.09 29.78
N LYS A 141 -10.10 -22.79 30.03
CA LYS A 141 -11.00 -21.92 29.26
C LYS A 141 -10.53 -21.77 27.81
N ALA A 142 -9.22 -21.61 27.61
CA ALA A 142 -8.58 -21.62 26.31
C ALA A 142 -8.61 -23.00 25.63
N LEU A 143 -8.73 -24.11 26.35
CA LEU A 143 -8.91 -25.48 25.83
C LEU A 143 -10.38 -25.84 25.56
N ALA A 144 -11.32 -25.24 26.29
CA ALA A 144 -12.76 -25.45 26.18
C ALA A 144 -13.43 -24.67 25.02
N ALA A 145 -12.76 -23.66 24.45
CA ALA A 145 -13.30 -22.95 23.28
C ALA A 145 -13.57 -23.94 22.13
N ARG A 146 -14.68 -23.81 21.41
CA ARG A 146 -15.08 -24.83 20.43
C ARG A 146 -14.04 -24.97 19.29
N PRO A 147 -13.65 -26.19 18.89
CA PRO A 147 -12.70 -26.41 17.79
C PRO A 147 -13.13 -25.75 16.47
N SER A 148 -14.43 -25.67 16.20
CA SER A 148 -14.98 -24.98 15.03
C SER A 148 -14.74 -23.46 15.07
N THR A 149 -14.85 -22.83 16.24
CA THR A 149 -14.60 -21.39 16.42
C THR A 149 -13.13 -21.04 16.20
N LEU A 150 -12.19 -21.87 16.69
CA LEU A 150 -10.77 -21.66 16.41
C LEU A 150 -10.44 -21.87 14.93
N ALA A 151 -11.11 -22.81 14.23
CA ALA A 151 -10.96 -22.98 12.78
C ALA A 151 -11.38 -21.71 12.03
N LEU A 152 -12.57 -21.21 12.37
CA LEU A 152 -13.14 -20.02 11.77
C LEU A 152 -12.23 -18.82 12.02
N LEU A 153 -11.73 -18.66 13.25
CA LEU A 153 -10.85 -17.56 13.62
C LEU A 153 -9.51 -17.62 12.87
N THR A 154 -8.88 -18.81 12.77
CA THR A 154 -7.68 -18.99 11.93
C THR A 154 -7.98 -18.66 10.47
N ALA A 155 -9.10 -19.12 9.91
CA ALA A 155 -9.48 -18.85 8.52
C ALA A 155 -9.72 -17.35 8.27
N MET A 156 -10.40 -16.67 9.19
CA MET A 156 -10.64 -15.22 9.11
C MET A 156 -9.35 -14.42 9.21
N LEU A 157 -8.44 -14.75 10.14
CA LEU A 157 -7.14 -14.09 10.25
C LEU A 157 -6.28 -14.32 9.00
N ALA A 158 -6.27 -15.55 8.46
CA ALA A 158 -5.55 -15.86 7.24
C ALA A 158 -6.10 -15.10 6.02
N ALA A 159 -7.42 -15.02 5.88
CA ALA A 159 -8.06 -14.25 4.83
C ALA A 159 -7.75 -12.75 4.97
N TYR A 160 -7.79 -12.20 6.18
CA TYR A 160 -7.49 -10.80 6.43
C TYR A 160 -6.01 -10.47 6.16
N ALA A 161 -5.08 -11.34 6.56
CA ALA A 161 -3.66 -11.20 6.21
C ALA A 161 -3.45 -11.20 4.69
N LEU A 162 -4.16 -12.06 3.94
CA LEU A 162 -4.08 -12.08 2.48
C LEU A 162 -4.55 -10.77 1.85
N ILE A 163 -5.66 -10.21 2.34
CA ILE A 163 -6.17 -8.91 1.87
C ILE A 163 -5.13 -7.81 2.09
N GLU A 164 -4.53 -7.72 3.28
CA GLU A 164 -3.49 -6.73 3.58
C GLU A 164 -2.25 -6.88 2.68
N VAL A 165 -1.83 -8.12 2.37
CA VAL A 165 -0.73 -8.36 1.42
C VAL A 165 -1.11 -7.87 0.03
N VAL A 166 -2.30 -8.19 -0.47
CA VAL A 166 -2.75 -7.78 -1.80
C VAL A 166 -2.83 -6.25 -1.89
N GLU A 167 -3.33 -5.57 -0.86
CA GLU A 167 -3.33 -4.10 -0.80
C GLU A 167 -1.91 -3.52 -0.74
N ALA A 168 -1.02 -4.10 0.07
CA ALA A 168 0.38 -3.68 0.14
C ALA A 168 1.08 -3.78 -1.22
N VAL A 169 0.90 -4.89 -1.94
CA VAL A 169 1.45 -5.07 -3.30
C VAL A 169 0.85 -4.04 -4.27
N GLY A 170 -0.47 -3.82 -4.19
CA GLY A 170 -1.16 -2.82 -5.01
C GLY A 170 -0.62 -1.40 -4.82
N LEU A 171 -0.43 -0.99 -3.57
CA LEU A 171 0.14 0.31 -3.19
C LEU A 171 1.62 0.44 -3.59
N TRP A 172 2.41 -0.62 -3.37
CA TRP A 172 3.84 -0.64 -3.70
C TRP A 172 4.09 -0.44 -5.19
N LEU A 173 3.31 -1.14 -6.03
CA LEU A 173 3.42 -1.08 -7.48
C LEU A 173 2.82 0.21 -8.06
N LEU A 174 2.08 0.99 -7.26
CA LEU A 174 1.36 2.20 -7.70
C LEU A 174 0.47 1.92 -8.93
N LYS A 175 -0.06 0.70 -9.02
CA LYS A 175 -0.90 0.23 -10.12
C LYS A 175 -2.36 0.36 -9.73
N ARG A 176 -3.20 0.71 -10.71
CA ARG A 176 -4.64 0.88 -10.52
C ARG A 176 -5.37 -0.39 -10.08
N TRP A 177 -4.82 -1.58 -10.34
CA TRP A 177 -5.43 -2.83 -9.87
C TRP A 177 -5.47 -2.92 -8.35
N GLY A 178 -4.48 -2.35 -7.65
CA GLY A 178 -4.50 -2.22 -6.20
C GLY A 178 -5.62 -1.32 -5.70
N GLU A 179 -5.90 -0.22 -6.43
CA GLU A 179 -7.02 0.66 -6.12
C GLU A 179 -8.36 -0.03 -6.40
N TYR A 180 -8.47 -0.82 -7.47
CA TYR A 180 -9.67 -1.64 -7.73
C TYR A 180 -9.88 -2.66 -6.62
N PHE A 181 -8.82 -3.32 -6.17
CA PHE A 181 -8.89 -4.30 -5.09
C PHE A 181 -9.36 -3.65 -3.78
N ALA A 182 -8.83 -2.49 -3.40
CA ALA A 182 -9.26 -1.79 -2.19
C ALA A 182 -10.76 -1.43 -2.24
N VAL A 183 -11.26 -1.00 -3.39
CA VAL A 183 -12.70 -0.73 -3.58
C VAL A 183 -13.52 -2.01 -3.42
N VAL A 184 -13.09 -3.12 -4.04
CA VAL A 184 -13.79 -4.41 -3.93
C VAL A 184 -13.77 -4.91 -2.48
N ALA A 185 -12.62 -4.89 -1.82
CA ALA A 185 -12.45 -5.30 -0.43
C ALA A 185 -13.37 -4.50 0.51
N THR A 186 -13.44 -3.17 0.33
CA THR A 186 -14.36 -2.30 1.10
C THR A 186 -15.83 -2.60 0.76
N SER A 187 -16.13 -2.94 -0.50
CA SER A 187 -17.51 -3.18 -0.96
C SER A 187 -18.07 -4.54 -0.53
N VAL A 188 -17.23 -5.54 -0.25
CA VAL A 188 -17.66 -6.89 0.18
C VAL A 188 -18.50 -6.84 1.48
N PHE A 189 -18.31 -5.82 2.32
CA PHE A 189 -19.09 -5.65 3.53
C PHE A 189 -20.50 -5.08 3.29
N LEU A 190 -20.74 -4.39 2.16
CA LEU A 190 -22.02 -3.73 1.88
C LEU A 190 -23.21 -4.70 1.73
N PRO A 191 -23.11 -5.85 1.03
CA PRO A 191 -24.24 -6.79 0.91
C PRO A 191 -24.64 -7.39 2.26
N LEU A 192 -23.67 -7.66 3.14
CA LEU A 192 -23.91 -8.19 4.47
C LEU A 192 -24.65 -7.16 5.33
N GLU A 193 -24.18 -5.90 5.34
CA GLU A 193 -24.83 -4.82 6.09
C GLU A 193 -26.24 -4.52 5.56
N LEU A 194 -26.44 -4.55 4.24
CA LEU A 194 -27.76 -4.36 3.64
C LEU A 194 -28.75 -5.45 4.05
N HIS A 195 -28.29 -6.71 4.10
CA HIS A 195 -29.12 -7.83 4.55
C HIS A 195 -29.50 -7.70 6.03
N ASP A 196 -28.58 -7.24 6.87
CA ASP A 196 -28.84 -6.99 8.29
C ASP A 196 -29.76 -5.79 8.52
N LEU A 197 -29.66 -4.73 7.69
CA LEU A 197 -30.59 -3.60 7.68
C LEU A 197 -31.99 -4.03 7.23
N ALA A 198 -32.10 -4.92 6.25
CA ALA A 198 -33.38 -5.47 5.78
C ALA A 198 -34.10 -6.30 6.87
N LYS A 199 -33.35 -6.93 7.79
CA LYS A 199 -33.91 -7.68 8.93
C LYS A 199 -34.27 -6.79 10.13
N GLY A 200 -33.75 -5.56 10.19
CA GLY A 200 -34.04 -4.64 11.28
C GLY A 200 -33.14 -3.41 11.26
N ILE A 201 -33.77 -2.24 11.29
CA ILE A 201 -33.08 -0.94 11.31
C ILE A 201 -32.70 -0.62 12.76
N THR A 202 -31.41 -0.65 13.06
CA THR A 202 -30.87 -0.09 14.31
C THR A 202 -29.99 1.12 13.98
N MET A 203 -29.93 2.11 14.86
CA MET A 203 -29.11 3.31 14.63
C MET A 203 -27.64 2.96 14.39
N THR A 204 -27.10 1.98 15.11
CA THR A 204 -25.72 1.51 14.93
C THR A 204 -25.48 0.95 13.53
N ARG A 205 -26.38 0.10 13.01
CA ARG A 205 -26.28 -0.49 11.67
C ARG A 205 -26.40 0.55 10.56
N LEU A 206 -27.27 1.55 10.74
CA LEU A 206 -27.44 2.62 9.76
C LEU A 206 -26.19 3.50 9.67
N VAL A 207 -25.56 3.82 10.81
CA VAL A 207 -24.32 4.60 10.86
C VAL A 207 -23.17 3.84 10.19
N THR A 208 -22.96 2.56 10.54
CA THR A 208 -21.87 1.76 9.95
C THR A 208 -22.04 1.63 8.43
N PHE A 209 -23.26 1.33 7.97
CA PHE A 209 -23.58 1.27 6.54
C PHE A 209 -23.30 2.59 5.82
N THR A 210 -23.71 3.71 6.40
CA THR A 210 -23.49 5.04 5.81
C THR A 210 -21.99 5.35 5.68
N ILE A 211 -21.19 5.02 6.71
CA ILE A 211 -19.74 5.21 6.69
C ILE A 211 -19.09 4.35 5.59
N ASN A 212 -19.46 3.07 5.49
CA ASN A 212 -18.93 2.17 4.46
C ASN A 212 -19.30 2.62 3.04
N VAL A 213 -20.55 3.03 2.82
CA VAL A 213 -20.99 3.60 1.54
C VAL A 213 -20.20 4.88 1.22
N ALA A 214 -20.04 5.78 2.19
CA ALA A 214 -19.28 7.02 2.01
C ALA A 214 -17.79 6.73 1.68
N ALA A 215 -17.18 5.74 2.32
CA ALA A 215 -15.81 5.33 2.04
C ALA A 215 -15.65 4.80 0.60
N VAL A 216 -16.56 3.93 0.15
CA VAL A 216 -16.57 3.41 -1.22
C VAL A 216 -16.77 4.52 -2.25
N VAL A 217 -17.74 5.41 -2.03
CA VAL A 217 -18.00 6.57 -2.91
C VAL A 217 -16.80 7.51 -2.95
N TYR A 218 -16.20 7.81 -1.79
CA TYR A 218 -15.01 8.64 -1.71
C TYR A 218 -13.84 8.03 -2.49
N LEU A 219 -13.59 6.73 -2.38
CA LEU A 219 -12.54 6.04 -3.15
C LEU A 219 -12.81 6.10 -4.66
N LEU A 220 -14.04 5.82 -5.09
CA LEU A 220 -14.43 5.89 -6.50
C LEU A 220 -14.21 7.29 -7.10
N VAL A 221 -14.62 8.34 -6.39
CA VAL A 221 -14.57 9.72 -6.86
C VAL A 221 -13.15 10.30 -6.78
N SER A 222 -12.45 10.11 -5.65
CA SER A 222 -11.12 10.69 -5.42
C SER A 222 -10.05 10.09 -6.34
N LYS A 223 -10.15 8.80 -6.64
CA LYS A 223 -9.16 8.07 -7.45
C LYS A 223 -9.53 7.98 -8.93
N ARG A 224 -10.68 8.53 -9.34
CA ARG A 224 -11.14 8.55 -10.75
C ARG A 224 -11.16 7.14 -11.37
N LEU A 225 -11.56 6.14 -10.57
CA LEU A 225 -11.67 4.76 -11.00
C LEU A 225 -12.90 4.57 -11.92
N PHE A 226 -12.86 3.56 -12.79
CA PHE A 226 -13.99 3.19 -13.69
C PHE A 226 -14.45 4.29 -14.66
N GLY A 227 -13.56 5.22 -15.04
CA GLY A 227 -13.88 6.25 -16.05
C GLY A 227 -14.54 7.51 -15.49
N LEU A 228 -14.84 7.56 -14.18
CA LEU A 228 -15.30 8.77 -13.50
C LEU A 228 -14.24 9.89 -13.63
N ARG A 229 -14.66 11.10 -14.03
CA ARG A 229 -13.77 12.29 -14.25
C ARG A 229 -12.60 12.04 -15.23
N GLY A 230 -12.84 11.36 -16.35
CA GLY A 230 -11.87 11.25 -17.46
C GLY A 230 -10.89 10.07 -17.38
N GLY A 231 -11.04 9.20 -16.38
CA GLY A 231 -10.41 7.87 -16.35
C GLY A 231 -8.88 7.87 -16.40
N ARG A 232 -8.28 6.95 -17.19
CA ARG A 232 -6.81 6.80 -17.30
C ARG A 232 -6.17 7.99 -18.02
N LYS A 233 -6.85 8.49 -19.05
CA LYS A 233 -6.34 9.58 -19.91
C LYS A 233 -6.15 10.89 -19.14
N ALA A 234 -7.12 11.27 -18.30
CA ALA A 234 -7.00 12.48 -17.48
C ALA A 234 -5.88 12.38 -16.43
N TYR A 235 -5.69 11.20 -15.83
CA TYR A 235 -4.63 10.94 -14.85
C TYR A 235 -3.23 10.97 -15.48
N ASP A 236 -3.07 10.42 -16.68
CA ASP A 236 -1.80 10.46 -17.41
C ASP A 236 -1.51 11.85 -17.98
N ALA A 237 -2.54 12.62 -18.37
CA ALA A 237 -2.38 14.01 -18.80
C ALA A 237 -1.92 14.93 -17.67
N GLU A 238 -2.48 14.77 -16.45
CA GLU A 238 -2.08 15.54 -15.27
C GLU A 238 -0.61 15.25 -14.89
N ARG A 239 -0.15 14.01 -15.04
CA ARG A 239 1.26 13.63 -14.82
C ARG A 239 2.22 14.16 -15.87
N ARG A 240 1.80 14.17 -17.14
CA ARG A 240 2.60 14.75 -18.24
C ARG A 240 2.81 16.25 -18.05
N GLY A 241 1.76 16.99 -17.65
CA GLY A 241 1.88 18.41 -17.34
C GLY A 241 2.85 18.78 -16.20
N GLU A 242 3.21 17.85 -15.32
CA GLU A 242 4.22 18.04 -14.26
C GLU A 242 5.65 17.68 -14.71
N GLN A 243 5.86 17.18 -15.94
CA GLN A 243 7.18 16.80 -16.44
C GLN A 243 8.03 18.01 -16.82
N LEU A 244 9.31 17.97 -16.49
CA LEU A 244 10.25 19.04 -16.85
C LEU A 244 10.31 19.24 -18.37
N LEU A 245 10.31 18.14 -19.12
CA LEU A 245 10.40 18.16 -20.58
C LEU A 245 9.24 18.92 -21.22
N ASP A 246 8.01 18.67 -20.76
CA ASP A 246 6.81 19.34 -21.26
C ASP A 246 6.76 20.82 -20.85
N VAL A 247 7.24 21.16 -19.65
CA VAL A 247 7.36 22.56 -19.20
C VAL A 247 8.37 23.32 -20.06
N GLU A 248 9.54 22.73 -20.35
CA GLU A 248 10.54 23.36 -21.22
C GLU A 248 10.08 23.44 -22.67
N ARG A 249 9.36 22.43 -23.17
CA ARG A 249 8.74 22.45 -24.50
C ARG A 249 7.67 23.54 -24.62
N ALA A 250 6.85 23.74 -23.60
CA ALA A 250 5.88 24.83 -23.55
C ALA A 250 6.58 26.21 -23.50
N ALA A 251 7.67 26.32 -22.74
CA ALA A 251 8.47 27.54 -22.66
C ALA A 251 9.27 27.83 -23.94
N ALA A 252 9.63 26.82 -24.74
CA ALA A 252 10.30 26.99 -26.02
C ALA A 252 9.34 27.45 -27.14
N ARG A 253 8.03 27.20 -26.98
CA ARG A 253 6.97 27.60 -27.93
C ARG A 253 6.34 28.95 -27.60
N ALA A 254 6.60 29.51 -26.43
CA ALA A 254 6.07 30.78 -25.93
C ALA A 254 7.03 31.94 -26.23
#